data_AF-A0A9E5WSS7-F1
#
_entry.id   AF-A0A9E5WSS7-F1
#
_cell.length_a   1.000
_cell.length_b   1.000
_cell.length_c   1.000
_cell.angle_alpha   90.00
_cell.angle_beta   90.00
_cell.angle_gamma   90.00
#
_symmetry.space_group_name_H-M   'P 1'
#
loop_
_entity.id
_entity.type
_entity.pdbx_description
1 polymer ?
#
loop_
_entity_poly.entity_id
_entity_poly.type
_entity_poly.pdbx_seq_one_letter_code
_entity_poly.pdbx_strand_id
1 'polypeptide(L)'
;MIGSTGCSVSVCPTGFGWRRNHYDRWVHFWFGILAVVPLYEIARDRGALDRRWASGFALSSVMAISGLYEMFEWGLTLVLSPEQAEAYNGQQGDFWDAQKDMALALSGALIAVWVLLLRSKRDRVAERHFPPDG
;
A
#
# COMPACT_ATOMS: atom_id res chain seq x y z
N MET A 1 -27.27 30.92 24.15
CA MET A 1 -26.25 29.92 24.55
C MET A 1 -26.68 28.59 23.92
N ILE A 2 -26.05 28.22 22.80
CA ILE A 2 -25.21 27.02 22.57
C ILE A 2 -26.05 25.72 22.61
N GLY A 3 -26.07 24.84 21.59
CA GLY A 3 -25.08 24.62 20.56
C GLY A 3 -25.66 24.01 19.28
N SER A 4 -25.09 24.46 18.17
CA SER A 4 -25.09 23.80 16.88
C SER A 4 -24.57 22.37 17.02
N THR A 5 -25.38 21.39 16.61
CA THR A 5 -24.93 20.03 16.27
C THR A 5 -23.97 20.11 15.09
N GLY A 6 -22.71 20.38 15.40
CA GLY A 6 -21.60 20.32 14.46
C GLY A 6 -21.32 18.87 14.11
N CYS A 7 -21.92 18.40 13.03
CA CYS A 7 -21.40 17.23 12.33
C CYS A 7 -20.07 17.68 11.69
N SER A 8 -18.98 17.59 12.44
CA SER A 8 -17.65 17.74 11.87
C SER A 8 -17.42 16.55 10.93
N VAL A 9 -17.00 16.82 9.69
CA VAL A 9 -16.84 15.83 8.61
C VAL A 9 -15.98 14.61 9.01
N SER A 10 -15.18 14.76 10.07
CA SER A 10 -14.32 13.70 10.62
C SER A 10 -15.04 12.58 11.39
N VAL A 11 -16.25 12.82 11.93
CA VAL A 11 -16.94 11.86 12.82
C VAL A 11 -18.40 11.65 12.39
N CYS A 12 -18.60 11.01 11.24
CA CYS A 12 -19.92 10.48 10.88
C CYS A 12 -19.94 8.97 11.18
N PRO A 13 -20.93 8.44 11.93
CA PRO A 13 -21.07 7.01 12.10
C PRO A 13 -21.27 6.38 10.73
N THR A 14 -20.34 5.55 10.28
CA THR A 14 -20.61 4.67 9.14
C THR A 14 -21.80 3.77 9.54
N GLY A 15 -22.60 3.32 8.58
CA GLY A 15 -23.80 2.48 8.84
C GLY A 15 -23.55 1.21 9.66
N PHE A 16 -22.29 0.90 9.98
CA PHE A 16 -21.83 -0.21 10.81
C PHE A 16 -21.46 0.20 12.26
N GLY A 17 -21.57 1.46 12.67
CA GLY A 17 -21.23 1.91 14.03
C GLY A 17 -19.73 2.07 14.31
N TRP A 18 -18.90 2.13 13.27
CA TRP A 18 -17.45 2.31 13.44
C TRP A 18 -17.15 3.79 13.69
N ARG A 19 -16.33 4.06 14.72
CA ARG A 19 -15.88 5.42 15.07
C ARG A 19 -14.87 5.99 14.07
N ARG A 20 -14.28 5.17 13.18
CA ARG A 20 -13.19 5.55 12.28
C ARG A 20 -13.40 5.13 10.82
N ASN A 21 -12.95 5.99 9.90
CA ASN A 21 -12.78 5.67 8.48
C ASN A 21 -11.46 4.91 8.27
N HIS A 22 -11.53 3.76 7.60
CA HIS A 22 -10.37 2.91 7.28
C HIS A 22 -10.03 2.88 5.79
N TYR A 23 -10.61 3.79 5.00
CA TYR A 23 -10.40 3.84 3.56
C TYR A 23 -8.91 3.88 3.20
N ASP A 24 -8.13 4.70 3.88
CA ASP A 24 -6.71 4.88 3.62
C ASP A 24 -5.90 3.57 3.76
N ARG A 25 -6.11 2.85 4.85
CA ARG A 25 -5.54 1.51 5.09
C ARG A 25 -5.77 0.52 3.95
N TRP A 26 -6.97 0.54 3.36
CA TRP A 26 -7.28 -0.32 2.22
C TRP A 26 -6.51 0.10 0.97
N VAL A 27 -6.40 1.42 0.73
CA VAL A 27 -5.62 1.97 -0.38
C VAL A 27 -4.16 1.54 -0.26
N HIS A 28 -3.54 1.68 0.91
CA HIS A 28 -2.16 1.25 1.15
C HIS A 28 -1.95 -0.25 0.91
N PHE A 29 -2.84 -1.09 1.46
CA PHE A 29 -2.77 -2.54 1.26
C PHE A 29 -2.87 -2.92 -0.24
N TRP A 30 -3.86 -2.39 -0.96
CA TRP A 30 -4.03 -2.68 -2.39
C TRP A 30 -2.92 -2.08 -3.25
N PHE A 31 -2.43 -0.89 -2.90
CA PHE A 31 -1.25 -0.31 -3.52
C PHE A 31 -0.06 -1.28 -3.42
N GLY A 32 0.20 -1.85 -2.24
CA GLY A 32 1.21 -2.87 -2.03
C GLY A 32 1.06 -4.07 -2.96
N ILE A 33 -0.15 -4.62 -3.08
CA ILE A 33 -0.43 -5.76 -3.97
C ILE A 33 -0.17 -5.40 -5.43
N LEU A 34 -0.73 -4.29 -5.89
CA LEU A 34 -0.79 -3.94 -7.30
C LEU A 34 0.53 -3.39 -7.84
N ALA A 35 1.29 -2.68 -7.01
CA ALA A 35 2.55 -2.06 -7.42
C ALA A 35 3.67 -3.08 -7.68
N VAL A 36 3.63 -4.26 -7.04
CA VAL A 36 4.72 -5.25 -7.15
C VAL A 36 4.93 -5.73 -8.58
N VAL A 37 3.87 -6.05 -9.33
CA VAL A 37 3.99 -6.61 -10.69
C VAL A 37 4.73 -5.67 -11.64
N PRO A 38 4.31 -4.41 -11.86
CA PRO A 38 5.02 -3.53 -12.77
C PRO A 38 6.44 -3.21 -12.30
N LEU A 39 6.67 -3.04 -10.99
CA LEU A 39 8.02 -2.79 -10.44
C LEU A 39 8.94 -4.00 -10.66
N TYR A 40 8.42 -5.20 -10.45
CA TYR A 40 9.13 -6.44 -10.68
C TYR A 40 9.48 -6.62 -12.17
N GLU A 41 8.54 -6.38 -13.07
CA GLU A 41 8.77 -6.47 -14.52
C GLU A 41 9.79 -5.44 -15.01
N ILE A 42 9.69 -4.19 -14.57
CA ILE A 42 10.70 -3.16 -14.87
C ILE A 42 12.09 -3.61 -14.41
N ALA A 43 12.20 -4.16 -13.20
CA ALA A 43 13.45 -4.67 -12.66
C ALA A 43 14.02 -5.86 -13.46
N ARG A 44 13.14 -6.76 -13.93
CA ARG A 44 13.52 -7.91 -14.75
C ARG A 44 13.96 -7.50 -16.16
N ASP A 45 13.19 -6.62 -16.79
CA ASP A 45 13.32 -6.34 -18.22
C ASP A 45 14.31 -5.20 -18.50
N ARG A 46 14.26 -4.12 -17.71
CA ARG A 46 15.15 -2.96 -17.88
C ARG A 46 16.37 -3.03 -16.97
N GLY A 47 16.20 -3.57 -15.75
CA GLY A 47 17.28 -3.71 -14.78
C GLY A 47 18.12 -4.98 -14.96
N ALA A 48 17.69 -5.92 -15.83
CA ALA A 48 18.29 -7.24 -16.00
C ALA A 48 18.53 -8.00 -14.67
N LEU A 49 17.74 -7.69 -13.64
CA LEU A 49 17.89 -8.30 -12.31
C LEU A 49 17.39 -9.74 -12.33
N ASP A 50 18.03 -10.63 -11.58
CA ASP A 50 17.48 -11.96 -11.37
C ASP A 50 16.16 -11.91 -10.58
N ARG A 51 15.46 -13.04 -10.48
CA ARG A 51 14.15 -13.09 -9.80
C ARG A 51 14.21 -12.67 -8.33
N ARG A 52 15.32 -12.91 -7.63
CA ARG A 52 15.48 -12.57 -6.21
C ARG A 52 15.69 -11.06 -6.07
N TRP A 53 16.61 -10.49 -6.85
CA TRP A 53 16.90 -9.07 -6.85
C TRP A 53 15.74 -8.23 -7.36
N ALA A 54 15.00 -8.70 -8.38
CA ALA A 54 13.78 -8.04 -8.83
C ALA A 54 12.67 -8.03 -7.76
N SER A 55 12.55 -9.11 -6.97
CA SER A 55 11.60 -9.15 -5.84
C SER A 55 12.01 -8.17 -4.75
N GLY A 56 13.31 -8.13 -4.40
CA GLY A 56 13.85 -7.18 -3.42
C GLY A 56 13.67 -5.74 -3.86
N PHE A 57 13.93 -5.44 -5.14
CA PHE A 57 13.70 -4.13 -5.73
C PHE A 57 12.22 -3.72 -5.66
N ALA A 58 11.29 -4.60 -6.04
CA ALA A 58 9.87 -4.29 -5.97
C ALA A 58 9.43 -3.97 -4.53
N LEU A 59 9.86 -4.77 -3.55
CA LEU A 59 9.55 -4.53 -2.13
C LEU A 59 10.14 -3.20 -1.62
N SER A 60 11.41 -2.90 -1.95
CA SER A 60 12.04 -1.65 -1.53
C SER A 60 11.39 -0.43 -2.19
N SER A 61 11.01 -0.53 -3.47
CA SER A 61 10.30 0.53 -4.19
C SER A 61 8.91 0.78 -3.61
N VAL A 62 8.14 -0.25 -3.26
CA VAL A 62 6.84 -0.07 -2.58
C VAL A 62 7.03 0.66 -1.24
N MET A 63 8.00 0.24 -0.42
CA MET A 63 8.29 0.90 0.85
C MET A 63 8.73 2.36 0.67
N ALA A 64 9.58 2.63 -0.33
CA ALA A 64 10.04 3.99 -0.62
C ALA A 64 8.89 4.89 -1.07
N ILE A 65 8.03 4.42 -1.99
CA ILE A 65 6.89 5.20 -2.47
C ILE A 65 5.87 5.42 -1.35
N SER A 66 5.56 4.38 -0.56
CA SER A 66 4.66 4.50 0.59
C SER A 66 5.21 5.51 1.60
N GLY A 67 6.50 5.44 1.96
CA GLY A 67 7.11 6.40 2.87
C GLY A 67 7.13 7.82 2.33
N LEU A 68 7.36 8.01 1.02
CA LEU A 68 7.27 9.33 0.39
C LEU A 68 5.85 9.90 0.42
N TYR A 69 4.83 9.05 0.26
CA TYR A 69 3.44 9.45 0.39
C TYR A 69 3.13 9.91 1.82
N GLU A 70 3.55 9.15 2.85
CA GLU A 70 3.40 9.57 4.25
C GLU A 70 4.13 10.87 4.58
N MET A 71 5.34 11.06 4.04
CA MET A 71 6.07 12.32 4.20
C MET A 71 5.35 13.50 3.55
N PHE A 72 4.69 13.27 2.41
CA PHE A 72 3.87 14.27 1.75
C PHE A 72 2.64 14.62 2.60
N GLU A 73 1.93 13.63 3.15
CA GLU A 73 0.79 13.86 4.03
C GLU A 73 1.19 14.58 5.32
N TRP A 74 2.35 14.24 5.89
CA TRP A 74 2.92 15.00 7.00
C TRP A 74 3.20 16.46 6.59
N GLY A 75 3.75 16.69 5.40
CA GLY A 75 3.98 18.03 4.87
C GLY A 75 2.69 18.86 4.71
N LEU A 76 1.59 18.22 4.30
CA LEU A 76 0.28 18.88 4.20
C LEU A 76 -0.20 19.38 5.57
N THR A 77 0.05 18.63 6.66
CA THR A 77 -0.31 19.07 8.01
C THR A 77 0.39 20.35 8.47
N LEU A 78 1.55 20.68 7.86
CA LEU A 78 2.30 21.90 8.17
C LEU A 78 1.76 23.14 7.44
N VAL A 79 1.00 22.95 6.36
CA VAL A 79 0.54 24.03 5.47
C VAL A 79 -0.97 24.25 5.57
N LEU A 80 -1.74 23.19 5.85
CA LEU A 80 -3.19 23.23 5.93
C LEU A 80 -3.69 23.50 7.37
N SER A 81 -4.94 23.97 7.48
CA SER A 81 -5.61 24.02 8.78
C SER A 81 -5.84 22.61 9.33
N PRO A 82 -5.96 22.43 10.66
CA PRO A 82 -6.20 21.12 11.27
C PRO A 82 -7.42 20.41 10.70
N GLU A 83 -8.54 21.11 10.46
CA GLU A 83 -9.73 20.48 9.86
C GLU A 83 -9.50 19.99 8.42
N GLN A 84 -8.71 20.73 7.63
CA GLN A 84 -8.40 20.34 6.26
C GLN A 84 -7.41 19.16 6.20
N ALA A 85 -6.40 19.17 7.07
CA ALA A 85 -5.44 18.08 7.19
C ALA A 85 -6.12 16.79 7.67
N GLU A 86 -7.03 16.89 8.64
CA GLU A 86 -7.78 15.74 9.16
C GLU A 86 -8.76 15.17 8.12
N ALA A 87 -9.41 16.03 7.34
CA ALA A 87 -10.28 15.61 6.25
C ALA A 87 -9.52 14.91 5.11
N TYR A 88 -8.24 15.27 4.88
CA TYR A 88 -7.39 14.65 3.87
C TYR A 88 -6.74 13.35 4.38
N ASN A 89 -5.95 13.43 5.46
CA ASN A 89 -5.13 12.32 5.96
C ASN A 89 -5.97 11.25 6.69
N GLY A 90 -7.17 11.61 7.18
CA GLY A 90 -8.01 10.65 7.91
C GLY A 90 -7.37 10.09 9.18
N GLN A 91 -6.34 10.76 9.73
CA GLN A 91 -5.52 10.29 10.86
C GLN A 91 -6.30 10.13 12.16
N GLN A 92 -7.39 10.86 12.38
CA GLN A 92 -8.30 10.69 13.52
C GLN A 92 -7.58 10.57 14.88
N GLY A 93 -6.49 11.33 15.05
CA GLY A 93 -5.64 11.34 16.25
C GLY A 93 -4.72 10.12 16.45
N ASP A 94 -4.52 9.26 15.45
CA ASP A 94 -3.61 8.12 15.52
C ASP A 94 -2.18 8.54 15.13
N PHE A 95 -1.30 8.67 16.13
CA PHE A 95 0.10 9.01 15.91
C PHE A 95 0.86 7.97 15.08
N TRP A 96 0.38 6.71 15.06
CA TRP A 96 1.04 5.60 14.39
C TRP A 96 0.43 5.26 13.02
N ASP A 97 -0.39 6.16 12.46
CA ASP A 97 -1.12 5.87 11.23
C ASP A 97 -0.16 5.58 10.08
N ALA A 98 0.75 6.52 9.78
CA ALA A 98 1.77 6.37 8.75
C ALA A 98 2.53 5.05 8.82
N GLN A 99 2.94 4.61 10.03
CA GLN A 99 3.64 3.35 10.20
C GLN A 99 2.74 2.14 9.94
N LYS A 100 1.45 2.20 10.30
CA LYS A 100 0.47 1.15 10.01
C LYS A 100 0.16 1.08 8.52
N ASP A 101 0.06 2.22 7.85
CA ASP A 101 -0.23 2.32 6.43
C ASP A 101 0.96 1.81 5.59
N MET A 102 2.18 2.18 5.96
CA MET A 102 3.40 1.57 5.40
C MET A 102 3.47 0.06 5.67
N ALA A 103 3.09 -0.41 6.87
CA ALA A 103 3.06 -1.84 7.18
C ALA A 103 2.02 -2.60 6.36
N LEU A 104 0.86 -2.00 6.09
CA LEU A 104 -0.17 -2.56 5.21
C LEU A 104 0.31 -2.63 3.77
N ALA A 105 0.94 -1.57 3.26
CA ALA A 105 1.57 -1.59 1.93
C ALA A 105 2.63 -2.69 1.81
N LEU A 106 3.48 -2.85 2.82
CA LEU A 106 4.46 -3.94 2.86
C LEU A 106 3.78 -5.32 2.85
N SER A 107 2.73 -5.50 3.66
CA SER A 107 2.02 -6.78 3.75
C SER A 107 1.39 -7.19 2.41
N GLY A 108 0.74 -6.24 1.72
CA GLY A 108 0.18 -6.46 0.38
C GLY A 108 1.26 -6.83 -0.63
N ALA A 109 2.41 -6.14 -0.58
CA ALA A 109 3.54 -6.40 -1.46
C ALA A 109 4.17 -7.78 -1.22
N LEU A 110 4.33 -8.19 0.05
CA LEU A 110 4.83 -9.52 0.40
C LEU A 110 3.92 -10.64 -0.12
N ILE A 111 2.60 -10.46 -0.03
CA ILE A 111 1.63 -11.41 -0.60
C ILE A 111 1.80 -11.50 -2.13
N ALA A 112 1.89 -10.37 -2.82
CA ALA A 112 2.06 -10.34 -4.28
C ALA A 112 3.37 -11.01 -4.73
N VAL A 113 4.49 -10.72 -4.06
CA VAL A 113 5.78 -11.39 -4.31
C VAL A 113 5.67 -12.89 -4.06
N TRP A 114 5.03 -13.31 -2.96
CA TRP A 114 4.85 -14.72 -2.66
C TRP A 114 4.07 -15.45 -3.77
N VAL A 115 2.96 -14.87 -4.24
CA VAL A 115 2.17 -15.41 -5.35
C VAL A 115 3.00 -15.48 -6.65
N LEU A 116 3.75 -14.43 -6.98
CA LEU A 116 4.64 -14.41 -8.15
C LEU A 116 5.66 -15.56 -8.11
N LEU A 117 6.31 -15.76 -6.96
CA LEU A 117 7.31 -16.82 -6.79
C LEU A 117 6.69 -18.22 -6.88
N LEU A 118 5.46 -18.42 -6.40
CA LEU A 118 4.74 -19.69 -6.52
C LEU A 118 4.41 -20.02 -7.97
N ARG A 119 3.86 -19.05 -8.73
CA ARG A 119 3.58 -19.23 -10.16
C ARG A 119 4.85 -19.60 -10.93
N SER A 120 5.90 -18.84 -10.69
CA SER A 120 7.22 -19.02 -11.28
C SER A 120 7.87 -20.39 -10.99
N LYS A 121 7.58 -21.01 -9.83
CA LYS A 121 7.98 -22.38 -9.52
C LYS A 121 7.14 -23.40 -10.29
N ARG A 122 5.82 -23.22 -10.31
CA ARG A 122 4.89 -24.11 -11.01
C ARG A 122 5.22 -24.20 -12.51
N ASP A 123 5.47 -23.07 -13.15
CA ASP A 123 5.75 -23.01 -14.59
C ASP A 123 7.04 -23.77 -14.93
N ARG A 124 8.10 -23.59 -14.13
CA ARG A 124 9.37 -24.36 -14.26
C ARG A 124 9.23 -25.86 -13.98
N VAL A 125 8.25 -26.27 -13.18
CA VAL A 125 7.99 -27.69 -12.93
C VAL A 125 7.21 -28.28 -14.11
N ALA A 126 6.24 -27.55 -14.64
CA ALA A 126 5.48 -27.94 -15.83
C ALA A 126 6.39 -28.12 -17.05
N GLU A 127 7.25 -27.13 -17.35
CA GLU A 127 8.24 -27.20 -18.45
C GLU A 127 9.20 -28.39 -18.34
N ARG A 128 9.51 -28.83 -17.11
CA ARG A 128 10.39 -29.98 -16.88
C ARG A 128 9.72 -31.33 -17.12
N HIS A 129 8.42 -31.44 -16.85
CA HIS A 129 7.66 -32.69 -17.00
C HIS A 129 7.03 -32.81 -18.39
N PHE A 130 6.65 -31.68 -18.98
CA PHE A 130 6.07 -31.57 -20.31
C PHE A 130 6.86 -30.51 -21.09
N PRO A 131 8.04 -30.87 -21.62
CA PRO A 131 8.78 -29.97 -22.49
C PRO A 131 7.91 -29.65 -23.71
N PRO A 132 7.84 -28.38 -24.14
CA PRO A 132 7.16 -28.03 -25.37
C PRO A 132 7.81 -28.84 -26.50
N ASP A 133 6.97 -29.52 -27.27
CA ASP A 133 7.29 -30.47 -28.32
C ASP A 133 8.51 -29.98 -29.11
N GLY A 134 9.63 -30.71 -29.00
CA GLY A 134 10.91 -30.36 -29.63
C GLY A 134 10.87 -30.42 -31.16
#